data_AF-A0A1A7Q7X6-F1
#
_entry.id   AF-A0A1A7Q7X6-F1
#
_cell.length_a   1.000
_cell.length_b   1.000
_cell.length_c   1.000
_cell.angle_alpha   90.00
_cell.angle_beta   90.00
_cell.angle_gamma   90.00
#
_symmetry.space_group_name_H-M   'P 1'
#
loop_
_entity.id
_entity.type
_entity.pdbx_description
1 polymer ?
#
loop_
_entity_poly.entity_id
_entity_poly.type
_entity_poly.pdbx_seq_one_letter_code
_entity_poly.pdbx_strand_id
1 'polypeptide(L)' 'MEELESVIKEYVRYYNEERIQLRLNGLSPVQYRIQSLK' A
#
# COMPACT_ATOMS: atom_id res chain seq x y z
N MET A 1 -0.40 -21.43 11.62
CA MET A 1 0.13 -20.11 12.05
C MET A 1 0.81 -19.39 10.90
N GLU A 2 1.67 -20.06 10.13
CA GLU A 2 2.35 -19.46 8.96
C GLU A 2 1.40 -18.87 7.91
N GLU A 3 0.28 -19.53 7.63
CA GLU A 3 -0.71 -19.06 6.65
C GLU A 3 -1.36 -17.73 7.05
N LEU A 4 -1.75 -17.58 8.33
CA LEU A 4 -2.33 -16.33 8.84
C LEU A 4 -1.33 -15.18 8.75
N GLU A 5 -0.07 -15.44 9.10
CA GLU A 5 0.99 -14.44 9.00
C GLU A 5 1.24 -14.03 7.55
N SER A 6 1.24 -14.98 6.62
CA SER A 6 1.40 -14.69 5.18
C SER A 6 0.27 -13.80 4.66
N VAL A 7 -0.97 -14.16 4.97
CA VAL A 7 -2.15 -13.39 4.55
C VAL A 7 -2.12 -11.97 5.13
N ILE A 8 -1.73 -11.80 6.39
CA ILE A 8 -1.58 -10.47 6.99
C ILE A 8 -0.49 -9.66 6.28
N LYS A 9 0.67 -10.25 5.99
CA LYS A 9 1.76 -9.58 5.28
C LYS A 9 1.35 -9.16 3.88
N GLU A 10 0.66 -10.02 3.15
CA GLU A 10 0.12 -9.72 1.82
C GLU A 10 -0.89 -8.57 1.89
N TYR A 11 -1.81 -8.59 2.86
CA TYR A 11 -2.77 -7.51 3.04
C TYR A 11 -2.09 -6.17 3.37
N VAL A 12 -1.07 -6.19 4.23
CA VAL A 12 -0.28 -4.99 4.56
C VAL A 12 0.46 -4.46 3.33
N ARG A 13 1.05 -5.34 2.50
CA ARG A 13 1.72 -4.94 1.24
C ARG A 13 0.72 -4.30 0.29
N TYR A 14 -0.38 -4.99 0.01
CA TYR A 14 -1.45 -4.50 -0.85
C TYR A 14 -1.93 -3.12 -0.40
N TYR A 15 -2.21 -2.95 0.89
CA TYR A 15 -2.75 -1.70 1.42
C TYR A 15 -1.77 -0.52 1.28
N ASN A 16 -0.47 -0.77 1.41
CA ASN A 16 0.56 0.27 1.37
C ASN A 16 1.07 0.60 -0.04
N GLU A 17 1.24 -0.43 -0.88
CA GLU A 17 2.00 -0.33 -2.12
C GLU A 17 1.12 -0.37 -3.37
N GLU A 18 0.02 -1.11 -3.34
CA GLU A 18 -0.75 -1.44 -4.53
C GLU A 18 -2.12 -0.77 -4.55
N ARG A 19 -2.72 -0.53 -3.38
CA ARG A 19 -4.07 0.04 -3.27
C ARG A 19 -4.09 1.48 -3.79
N ILE A 20 -4.82 1.68 -4.88
CA ILE A 20 -5.07 2.99 -5.47
C ILE A 20 -6.09 3.78 -4.65
N GLN A 21 -5.78 5.04 -4.34
CA GLN A 21 -6.70 5.95 -3.65
C GLN A 21 -7.03 7.16 -4.54
N LEU A 22 -8.32 7.34 -4.86
CA LEU A 22 -8.79 8.47 -5.68
C LEU A 22 -8.42 9.84 -5.05
N ARG A 23 -8.52 9.95 -3.71
CA ARG A 23 -8.11 11.16 -2.98
C ARG A 23 -6.60 11.46 -3.07
N LEU A 24 -5.79 10.48 -3.45
CA LEU A 24 -4.35 10.62 -3.68
C LEU A 24 -4.06 10.73 -5.19
N ASN A 25 -5.00 11.24 -5.98
CA ASN A 25 -4.89 11.35 -7.43
C ASN A 25 -4.57 10.02 -8.13
N GLY A 26 -5.14 8.92 -7.62
CA GLY A 26 -4.91 7.59 -8.18
C GLY A 26 -3.54 7.00 -7.84
N LEU A 27 -2.84 7.53 -6.83
CA LEU A 27 -1.59 6.96 -6.33
C LEU A 27 -1.84 5.96 -5.20
N SER A 28 -0.89 5.03 -5.04
CA SER A 28 -0.79 4.24 -3.81
C SER A 28 -0.21 5.07 -2.65
N PRO A 29 -0.43 4.67 -1.38
CA PRO A 29 0.09 5.40 -0.23
C PRO A 29 1.61 5.63 -0.28
N VAL A 30 2.40 4.64 -0.69
CA VAL A 30 3.85 4.79 -0.86
C VAL A 30 4.17 5.79 -1.98
N GLN A 31 3.52 5.68 -3.14
CA GLN A 31 3.76 6.59 -4.27
C GLN A 31 3.46 8.05 -3.91
N TYR A 32 2.35 8.30 -3.20
CA TYR A 32 1.98 9.63 -2.73
C TYR A 32 3.04 10.23 -1.78
N ARG A 33 3.59 9.43 -0.86
CA ARG A 33 4.69 9.88 0.03
C ARG A 33 5.94 10.22 -0.78
N ILE A 34 6.32 9.40 -1.74
CA ILE A 34 7.49 9.66 -2.61
C ILE A 34 7.30 10.92 -3.44
N GLN A 35 6.11 11.15 -3.99
CA GLN A 35 5.80 12.36 -4.75
C GLN A 35 5.95 13.62 -3.88
N SER A 36 5.56 13.55 -2.61
CA SER A 36 5.64 14.68 -1.67
C SER A 36 7.07 15.04 -1.23
N LEU A 37 8.04 14.16 -1.49
CA LEU A 37 9.46 14.35 -1.17
C LEU A 37 10.28 14.87 -2.36
N LYS A 38 9.66 14.98 -3.54
CA LYS A 38 10.23 15.64 -4.72
C LYS A 38 9.90 17.12 -4.69
#